data_AF-A0AAQ3PUP2-F1
#
_entry.id   AF-A0AAQ3PUP2-F1
#
_cell.length_a   1.000
_cell.length_b   1.000
_cell.length_c   1.000
_cell.angle_alpha   90.00
_cell.angle_beta   90.00
_cell.angle_gamma   90.00
#
_symmetry.space_group_name_H-M   'P 1'
#
loop_
_entity.id
_entity.type
_entity.pdbx_description
1 polymer ?
#
loop_
_entity_poly.entity_id
_entity_poly.type
_entity_poly.pdbx_seq_one_letter_code
_entity_poly.pdbx_strand_id
1 'polypeptide(L)'
;MNRETQITTKQASQQRHQQQELPREDGATLQDHTSQDEQQQPYEQEGCRHRGSKLTVLPLVFLIYFEVAGGPYGSEQAVHAAGPLFTLLGFLVFPFAWGVPESLVTAELSSALPGNGGFVRWADRAFGPLAGSLLGTWKYLSCVINIAAYPALAADYLGRVIPAVADTGGRTRTGTVVGMTVLLSLVNYTGLSIVGWGAVALGFASLAPFVLMTAMAAPKMRPRRWTVQVQGRRKDWRLFFNTLFWNLNYWDSASTMAGEVERPERTFPLALALAVVLIAASYVLPLMAAIGAMDAQPDTWANGYLADAAGIIGGSWLKYWIEAGAVLSSVGMFEAQLSSGAYHLLGMADLGLLPAVFARRGTRFRTPWIAIAASAAVSLAVSFLSFDDVVATANFLYSLGTLLEFAAFLWLRARQPDLKRPYRVPLPLPALAAMCAVPSGFLAYVCAVAGWRVFALAGALTALGVSLHGAMRLCRTNKWLRFNAAAAAAAEDASAGDQI
;
A
#
# COMPACT_ATOMS: atom_id res chain seq x y z
N MET A 1 54.68 -60.79 -24.56
CA MET A 1 53.27 -61.13 -24.25
C MET A 1 53.22 -61.77 -22.85
N ASN A 2 52.85 -61.15 -21.75
CA ASN A 2 52.29 -59.83 -21.46
C ASN A 2 52.88 -59.35 -20.13
N ARG A 3 53.82 -58.39 -20.20
CA ARG A 3 54.26 -57.53 -19.09
C ARG A 3 54.18 -56.04 -19.49
N GLU A 4 53.42 -55.75 -20.55
CA GLU A 4 53.38 -54.48 -21.28
C GLU A 4 52.02 -53.76 -21.28
N THR A 5 51.02 -54.25 -20.53
CA THR A 5 49.67 -53.63 -20.56
C THR A 5 49.20 -53.10 -19.20
N GLN A 6 50.03 -53.13 -18.16
CA GLN A 6 49.71 -52.53 -16.85
C GLN A 6 50.64 -51.38 -16.41
N ILE A 7 51.65 -51.03 -17.21
CA ILE A 7 52.58 -49.91 -16.93
C ILE A 7 52.16 -48.64 -17.71
N THR A 8 51.36 -48.79 -18.78
CA THR A 8 50.96 -47.70 -19.69
C THR A 8 49.79 -46.84 -19.22
N THR A 9 49.09 -47.19 -18.13
CA THR A 9 47.95 -46.40 -17.62
C THR A 9 48.29 -45.54 -16.40
N LYS A 10 49.46 -45.74 -15.77
CA LYS A 10 49.91 -44.92 -14.62
C LYS A 10 50.94 -43.83 -14.95
N GLN A 11 51.51 -43.82 -16.16
CA GLN A 11 52.43 -42.76 -16.62
C GLN A 11 51.73 -41.63 -17.42
N ALA A 12 50.51 -41.82 -17.91
CA ALA A 12 49.75 -40.81 -18.66
C ALA A 12 49.06 -39.74 -17.78
N SER A 13 49.00 -39.92 -16.46
CA SER A 13 48.32 -39.01 -15.53
C SER A 13 49.25 -38.09 -14.75
N GLN A 14 50.58 -38.22 -14.89
CA GLN A 14 51.57 -37.37 -14.18
C GLN A 14 52.35 -36.41 -15.09
N GLN A 15 52.29 -36.57 -16.41
CA GLN A 15 52.91 -35.64 -17.38
C GLN A 15 52.03 -34.44 -17.77
N ARG A 16 50.77 -34.38 -17.33
CA ARG A 16 49.87 -33.25 -17.60
C ARG A 16 50.03 -32.06 -16.65
N HIS A 17 50.97 -32.12 -15.70
CA HIS A 17 51.12 -31.09 -14.65
C HIS A 17 52.45 -30.32 -14.63
N GLN A 18 53.33 -30.47 -15.63
CA GLN A 18 54.57 -29.67 -15.69
C GLN A 18 54.99 -29.36 -17.14
N GLN A 19 54.58 -28.19 -17.65
CA GLN A 19 55.22 -27.36 -18.70
C GLN A 19 54.29 -26.13 -18.89
N GLN A 20 54.48 -25.03 -18.14
CA GLN A 20 55.29 -23.83 -18.47
C GLN A 20 54.78 -23.08 -19.72
N GLU A 21 54.17 -21.90 -19.57
CA GLU A 21 54.76 -20.52 -19.62
C GLU A 21 55.01 -19.98 -21.07
N LEU A 22 54.10 -19.08 -21.54
CA LEU A 22 54.23 -17.84 -22.41
C LEU A 22 55.17 -17.78 -23.67
N PRO A 23 55.09 -16.78 -24.60
CA PRO A 23 54.02 -15.88 -25.15
C PRO A 23 54.05 -15.63 -26.72
N ARG A 24 53.15 -14.74 -27.23
CA ARG A 24 53.16 -13.93 -28.52
C ARG A 24 52.95 -14.66 -29.87
N GLU A 25 52.46 -14.10 -30.98
CA GLU A 25 51.70 -12.90 -31.43
C GLU A 25 51.30 -13.16 -32.91
N ASP A 26 50.26 -12.47 -33.38
CA ASP A 26 49.91 -12.06 -34.76
C ASP A 26 49.58 -13.05 -35.90
N GLY A 27 48.39 -12.83 -36.48
CA GLY A 27 47.94 -13.39 -37.76
C GLY A 27 46.52 -12.95 -38.11
N ALA A 28 46.37 -11.70 -38.57
CA ALA A 28 45.11 -11.14 -39.05
C ALA A 28 44.58 -11.84 -40.31
N THR A 29 43.29 -12.18 -40.33
CA THR A 29 42.49 -12.24 -41.58
C THR A 29 41.03 -11.86 -41.33
N LEU A 30 40.49 -11.09 -42.26
CA LEU A 30 39.24 -10.34 -42.21
C LEU A 30 37.94 -11.16 -42.23
N GLN A 31 36.96 -10.63 -41.49
CA GLN A 31 35.50 -10.55 -41.70
C GLN A 31 34.77 -11.67 -42.46
N ASP A 32 33.78 -12.28 -41.79
CA ASP A 32 32.43 -12.31 -42.35
C ASP A 32 31.38 -12.12 -41.24
N HIS A 33 30.38 -11.28 -41.54
CA HIS A 33 29.30 -10.90 -40.63
C HIS A 33 28.13 -11.89 -40.77
N THR A 34 27.71 -12.53 -39.68
CA THR A 34 26.31 -12.98 -39.55
C THR A 34 25.87 -12.96 -38.08
N SER A 35 25.18 -11.87 -37.75
CA SER A 35 23.95 -11.76 -36.96
C SER A 35 23.74 -12.61 -35.69
N GLN A 36 23.74 -11.89 -34.57
CA GLN A 36 22.74 -11.95 -33.50
C GLN A 36 22.61 -13.26 -32.70
N ASP A 37 23.54 -13.46 -31.77
CA ASP A 37 23.31 -14.22 -30.53
C ASP A 37 24.09 -13.55 -29.38
N GLU A 38 23.74 -12.30 -29.08
CA GLU A 38 24.23 -11.63 -27.87
C GLU A 38 23.10 -10.94 -27.12
N GLN A 39 23.08 -11.20 -25.82
CA GLN A 39 22.40 -10.48 -24.74
C GLN A 39 20.92 -10.79 -24.47
N GLN A 40 20.69 -11.94 -23.84
CA GLN A 40 19.80 -11.99 -22.67
C GLN A 40 20.54 -12.64 -21.50
N GLN A 41 21.37 -11.85 -20.82
CA GLN A 41 21.81 -12.21 -19.47
C GLN A 41 20.58 -12.15 -18.55
N PRO A 42 20.28 -13.21 -17.79
CA PRO A 42 19.27 -13.15 -16.75
C PRO A 42 19.67 -12.06 -15.75
N TYR A 43 18.71 -11.23 -15.35
CA TYR A 43 18.87 -10.28 -14.25
C TYR A 43 18.97 -11.06 -12.93
N GLU A 44 20.08 -11.76 -12.71
CA GLU A 44 20.47 -12.28 -11.41
C GLU A 44 20.87 -11.08 -10.55
N GLN A 45 19.92 -10.58 -9.77
CA GLN A 45 20.24 -9.80 -8.59
C GLN A 45 21.14 -10.68 -7.71
N GLU A 46 22.44 -10.37 -7.69
CA GLU A 46 23.40 -10.97 -6.77
C GLU A 46 22.80 -11.00 -5.36
N GLY A 47 22.65 -12.22 -4.86
CA GLY A 47 21.99 -12.52 -3.60
C GLY A 47 22.69 -11.86 -2.43
N CYS A 48 22.23 -10.67 -2.05
CA CYS A 48 22.36 -10.21 -0.68
C CYS A 48 21.46 -11.14 0.16
N ARG A 49 22.04 -12.20 0.75
CA ARG A 49 21.35 -13.09 1.70
C ARG A 49 20.74 -12.25 2.82
N HIS A 50 19.48 -11.86 2.66
CA HIS A 50 18.71 -11.07 3.60
C HIS A 50 18.35 -11.94 4.80
N ARG A 51 19.20 -11.91 5.84
CA ARG A 51 18.90 -12.45 7.19
C ARG A 51 17.93 -11.54 7.98
N GLY A 52 16.89 -11.02 7.32
CA GLY A 52 15.74 -10.41 7.99
C GLY A 52 14.58 -11.39 7.94
N SER A 53 13.80 -11.52 9.00
CA SER A 53 12.54 -12.29 8.94
C SER A 53 11.67 -11.65 7.86
N LYS A 54 11.32 -12.44 6.83
CA LYS A 54 10.41 -12.01 5.76
C LYS A 54 8.96 -12.09 6.23
N LEU A 55 8.09 -11.28 5.64
CA LEU A 55 6.66 -11.35 5.92
C LEU A 55 6.05 -12.63 5.36
N THR A 56 5.37 -13.38 6.21
CA THR A 56 4.58 -14.56 5.84
C THR A 56 3.13 -14.16 5.54
N VAL A 57 2.31 -15.13 5.09
CA VAL A 57 0.92 -14.89 4.65
C VAL A 57 0.08 -14.18 5.71
N LEU A 58 0.07 -14.68 6.95
CA LEU A 58 -0.81 -14.17 8.00
C LEU A 58 -0.48 -12.71 8.40
N PRO A 59 0.78 -12.34 8.73
CA PRO A 59 1.18 -10.96 8.90
C PRO A 59 0.84 -10.07 7.70
N LEU A 60 1.03 -10.56 6.47
CA LEU A 60 0.71 -9.79 5.28
C LEU A 60 -0.79 -9.54 5.12
N VAL A 61 -1.65 -10.52 5.44
CA VAL A 61 -3.12 -10.34 5.44
C VAL A 61 -3.53 -9.22 6.39
N PHE A 62 -2.99 -9.20 7.62
CA PHE A 62 -3.33 -8.17 8.60
C PHE A 62 -2.68 -6.82 8.31
N LEU A 63 -1.52 -6.78 7.65
CA LEU A 63 -0.98 -5.54 7.10
C LEU A 63 -1.89 -4.99 6.01
N ILE A 64 -2.25 -5.78 4.99
CA ILE A 64 -3.21 -5.36 3.95
C ILE A 64 -4.53 -4.92 4.58
N TYR A 65 -5.02 -5.66 5.58
CA TYR A 65 -6.21 -5.29 6.33
C TYR A 65 -6.09 -3.87 6.89
N PHE A 66 -5.00 -3.54 7.61
CA PHE A 66 -4.83 -2.22 8.20
C PHE A 66 -4.39 -1.11 7.23
N GLU A 67 -3.79 -1.45 6.08
CA GLU A 67 -3.61 -0.49 4.98
C GLU A 67 -4.97 -0.01 4.47
N VAL A 68 -5.94 -0.93 4.36
CA VAL A 68 -7.25 -0.67 3.73
C VAL A 68 -8.33 -0.24 4.73
N ALA A 69 -8.36 -0.86 5.91
CA ALA A 69 -9.49 -0.82 6.83
C ALA A 69 -9.05 -0.91 8.30
N GLY A 70 -9.75 -0.18 9.17
CA GLY A 70 -9.63 -0.34 10.62
C GLY A 70 -10.59 -1.37 11.23
N GLY A 71 -11.59 -1.78 10.46
CA GLY A 71 -12.80 -2.43 10.95
C GLY A 71 -14.00 -1.53 10.73
N PRO A 72 -15.17 -1.82 11.30
CA PRO A 72 -16.39 -1.07 11.01
C PRO A 72 -16.36 0.37 11.54
N TYR A 73 -15.30 0.79 12.23
CA TYR A 73 -15.08 2.17 12.66
C TYR A 73 -15.07 3.13 11.48
N GLY A 74 -15.76 4.27 11.59
CA GLY A 74 -15.82 5.27 10.53
C GLY A 74 -16.84 4.97 9.43
N SER A 75 -17.52 3.81 9.50
CA SER A 75 -18.62 3.47 8.59
C SER A 75 -19.95 4.13 8.96
N GLU A 76 -20.06 4.70 10.17
CA GLU A 76 -21.30 5.30 10.68
C GLU A 76 -21.75 6.50 9.83
N GLN A 77 -20.80 7.28 9.32
CA GLN A 77 -21.06 8.41 8.43
C GLN A 77 -21.77 7.98 7.13
N ALA A 78 -21.55 6.74 6.66
CA ALA A 78 -22.25 6.22 5.49
C ALA A 78 -23.74 5.97 5.80
N VAL A 79 -24.06 5.51 7.02
CA VAL A 79 -25.46 5.35 7.47
C VAL A 79 -26.13 6.71 7.60
N HIS A 80 -25.43 7.68 8.18
CA HIS A 80 -25.89 9.06 8.21
C HIS A 80 -26.14 9.62 6.80
N ALA A 81 -25.21 9.43 5.87
CA ALA A 81 -25.28 10.06 4.55
C ALA A 81 -26.44 9.55 3.67
N ALA A 82 -26.60 8.23 3.55
CA ALA A 82 -27.51 7.61 2.59
C ALA A 82 -28.58 6.68 3.21
N GLY A 83 -28.42 6.35 4.49
CA GLY A 83 -29.31 5.45 5.23
C GLY A 83 -28.84 3.98 5.23
N PRO A 84 -29.37 3.17 6.16
CA PRO A 84 -28.98 1.78 6.39
C PRO A 84 -28.85 0.88 5.15
N LEU A 85 -29.86 0.88 4.28
CA LEU A 85 -29.90 0.01 3.12
C LEU A 85 -28.72 0.27 2.17
N PHE A 86 -28.48 1.55 1.88
CA PHE A 86 -27.41 1.95 0.98
C PHE A 86 -26.06 1.68 1.59
N THR A 87 -25.90 1.84 2.91
CA THR A 87 -24.66 1.48 3.60
C THR A 87 -24.35 0.00 3.50
N LEU A 88 -25.33 -0.88 3.78
CA LEU A 88 -25.14 -2.32 3.66
C LEU A 88 -24.82 -2.74 2.23
N LEU A 89 -25.55 -2.22 1.24
CA LEU A 89 -25.27 -2.47 -0.16
C LEU A 89 -23.91 -1.89 -0.59
N GLY A 90 -23.54 -0.73 -0.07
CA GLY A 90 -22.26 -0.07 -0.32
C GLY A 90 -21.10 -0.95 0.14
N PHE A 91 -21.07 -1.33 1.42
CA PHE A 91 -20.01 -2.19 1.96
C PHE A 91 -20.06 -3.64 1.44
N LEU A 92 -21.20 -4.09 0.89
CA LEU A 92 -21.30 -5.39 0.24
C LEU A 92 -20.81 -5.37 -1.20
N VAL A 93 -21.18 -4.37 -2.00
CA VAL A 93 -20.93 -4.34 -3.46
C VAL A 93 -19.62 -3.62 -3.79
N PHE A 94 -19.30 -2.53 -3.08
CA PHE A 94 -18.14 -1.70 -3.38
C PHE A 94 -16.82 -2.47 -3.30
N PRO A 95 -16.54 -3.34 -2.30
CA PRO A 95 -15.33 -4.15 -2.31
C PRO A 95 -15.15 -5.01 -3.56
N PHE A 96 -16.23 -5.50 -4.17
CA PHE A 96 -16.15 -6.27 -5.43
C PHE A 96 -16.01 -5.39 -6.67
N ALA A 97 -16.64 -4.22 -6.67
CA ALA A 97 -16.56 -3.27 -7.79
C ALA A 97 -15.22 -2.50 -7.83
N TRP A 98 -14.61 -2.29 -6.67
CA TRP A 98 -13.38 -1.51 -6.48
C TRP A 98 -12.21 -2.38 -6.02
N GLY A 99 -12.33 -3.00 -4.84
CA GLY A 99 -11.24 -3.70 -4.18
C GLY A 99 -10.77 -4.97 -4.90
N VAL A 100 -11.69 -5.75 -5.51
CA VAL A 100 -11.33 -6.94 -6.29
C VAL A 100 -10.51 -6.59 -7.54
N PRO A 101 -10.96 -5.66 -8.42
CA PRO A 101 -10.13 -5.21 -9.55
C PRO A 101 -8.74 -4.71 -9.13
N GLU A 102 -8.67 -3.88 -8.10
CA GLU A 102 -7.40 -3.32 -7.62
C GLU A 102 -6.49 -4.42 -7.06
N SER A 103 -7.00 -5.26 -6.15
CA SER A 103 -6.25 -6.38 -5.58
C SER A 103 -5.78 -7.39 -6.64
N LEU A 104 -6.56 -7.66 -7.70
CA LEU A 104 -6.14 -8.54 -8.79
C LEU A 104 -4.98 -7.93 -9.59
N VAL A 105 -5.03 -6.63 -9.89
CA VAL A 105 -3.94 -5.90 -10.55
C VAL A 105 -2.68 -5.91 -9.69
N THR A 106 -2.82 -5.56 -8.41
CA THR A 106 -1.72 -5.58 -7.43
C THR A 106 -1.14 -6.98 -7.30
N ALA A 107 -1.96 -8.03 -7.18
CA ALA A 107 -1.49 -9.41 -7.05
C ALA A 107 -0.63 -9.85 -8.25
N GLU A 108 -1.08 -9.53 -9.47
CA GLU A 108 -0.34 -9.87 -10.67
C GLU A 108 0.97 -9.08 -10.78
N LEU A 109 0.94 -7.77 -10.60
CA LEU A 109 2.14 -6.94 -10.75
C LEU A 109 3.15 -7.14 -9.61
N SER A 110 2.71 -7.30 -8.36
CA SER A 110 3.58 -7.66 -7.23
C SER A 110 4.23 -9.04 -7.39
N SER A 111 3.55 -9.97 -8.06
CA SER A 111 4.12 -11.30 -8.35
C SER A 111 5.12 -11.27 -9.51
N ALA A 112 4.88 -10.44 -10.52
CA ALA A 112 5.70 -10.36 -11.74
C ALA A 112 6.93 -9.47 -11.56
N LEU A 113 6.79 -8.37 -10.80
CA LEU A 113 7.83 -7.38 -10.56
C LEU A 113 8.03 -7.18 -9.04
N PRO A 114 8.53 -8.21 -8.31
CA PRO A 114 8.71 -8.12 -6.87
C PRO A 114 9.84 -7.13 -6.54
N GLY A 115 9.53 -6.11 -5.76
CA GLY A 115 10.51 -5.13 -5.30
C GLY A 115 9.87 -4.04 -4.44
N ASN A 116 10.70 -3.37 -3.63
CA ASN A 116 10.20 -2.28 -2.79
C ASN A 116 9.81 -1.07 -3.65
N GLY A 117 8.75 -0.36 -3.27
CA GLY A 117 8.16 0.74 -4.05
C GLY A 117 6.97 0.36 -4.93
N GLY A 118 6.69 -0.95 -5.11
CA GLY A 118 5.42 -1.44 -5.67
C GLY A 118 5.01 -0.75 -6.97
N PHE A 119 3.85 -0.10 -6.93
CA PHE A 119 3.26 0.67 -8.04
C PHE A 119 4.18 1.69 -8.72
N VAL A 120 5.20 2.23 -8.03
CA VAL A 120 6.17 3.15 -8.63
C VAL A 120 6.99 2.43 -9.68
N ARG A 121 7.43 1.20 -9.36
CA ARG A 121 8.22 0.36 -10.28
C ARG A 121 7.41 0.00 -11.52
N TRP A 122 6.10 -0.20 -11.38
CA TRP A 122 5.25 -0.59 -12.50
C TRP A 122 5.05 0.55 -13.47
N ALA A 123 4.79 1.77 -12.97
CA ALA A 123 4.69 2.97 -13.80
C ALA A 123 6.03 3.37 -14.42
N ASP A 124 7.13 3.29 -13.66
CA ASP A 124 8.48 3.51 -14.16
C ASP A 124 8.81 2.56 -15.32
N ARG A 125 8.49 1.27 -15.16
CA ARG A 125 8.73 0.24 -16.19
C ARG A 125 7.84 0.40 -17.43
N ALA A 126 6.64 0.96 -17.27
CA ALA A 126 5.65 1.11 -18.34
C ALA A 126 5.81 2.40 -19.14
N PHE A 127 6.03 3.52 -18.46
CA PHE A 127 5.98 4.87 -19.03
C PHE A 127 7.22 5.71 -18.73
N GLY A 128 8.21 5.15 -18.05
CA GLY A 128 9.49 5.79 -17.76
C GLY A 128 9.54 6.59 -16.44
N PRO A 129 10.70 7.21 -16.14
CA PRO A 129 11.01 7.80 -14.84
C PRO A 129 10.09 8.93 -14.39
N LEU A 130 9.58 9.72 -15.33
CA LEU A 130 8.65 10.82 -15.00
C LEU A 130 7.33 10.28 -14.46
N ALA A 131 6.76 9.27 -15.14
CA ALA A 131 5.50 8.66 -14.72
C ALA A 131 5.66 7.92 -13.39
N GLY A 132 6.76 7.18 -13.20
CA GLY A 132 7.11 6.57 -11.91
C GLY A 132 7.20 7.62 -10.79
N SER A 133 7.91 8.71 -11.03
CA SER A 133 8.07 9.81 -10.06
C SER A 133 6.75 10.52 -9.72
N LEU A 134 5.89 10.77 -10.70
CA LEU A 134 4.59 11.40 -10.49
C LEU A 134 3.65 10.49 -9.70
N LEU A 135 3.53 9.22 -10.11
CA LEU A 135 2.75 8.23 -9.39
C LEU A 135 3.22 8.12 -7.93
N GLY A 136 4.53 7.99 -7.73
CA GLY A 136 5.12 7.92 -6.40
C GLY A 136 4.83 9.16 -5.57
N THR A 137 4.94 10.36 -6.14
CA THR A 137 4.64 11.60 -5.42
C THR A 137 3.17 11.69 -5.02
N TRP A 138 2.24 11.40 -5.94
CA TRP A 138 0.80 11.44 -5.65
C TRP A 138 0.40 10.46 -4.55
N LYS A 139 0.82 9.19 -4.66
CA LYS A 139 0.49 8.17 -3.66
C LYS A 139 1.23 8.38 -2.34
N TYR A 140 2.47 8.89 -2.37
CA TYR A 140 3.22 9.19 -1.15
C TYR A 140 2.57 10.32 -0.36
N LEU A 141 2.22 11.43 -1.03
CA LEU A 141 1.52 12.55 -0.41
C LEU A 141 0.16 12.12 0.15
N SER A 142 -0.60 11.34 -0.62
CA SER A 142 -1.85 10.77 -0.13
C SER A 142 -1.66 9.91 1.13
N CYS A 143 -0.64 9.05 1.14
CA CYS A 143 -0.32 8.18 2.27
C CYS A 143 0.04 8.98 3.53
N VAL A 144 0.98 9.93 3.47
CA VAL A 144 1.37 10.72 4.66
C VAL A 144 0.25 11.62 5.18
N ILE A 145 -0.61 12.12 4.28
CA ILE A 145 -1.82 12.82 4.68
C ILE A 145 -2.76 11.89 5.45
N ASN A 146 -2.96 10.67 4.96
CA ASN A 146 -3.86 9.71 5.59
C ASN A 146 -3.30 9.23 6.95
N ILE A 147 -1.98 8.99 7.04
CA ILE A 147 -1.28 8.66 8.29
C ILE A 147 -1.52 9.74 9.36
N ALA A 148 -1.51 11.02 8.97
CA ALA A 148 -1.73 12.14 9.89
C ALA A 148 -3.12 12.12 10.54
N ALA A 149 -4.10 11.43 9.94
CA ALA A 149 -5.46 11.35 10.44
C ALA A 149 -5.65 10.34 11.57
N TYR A 150 -4.86 9.25 11.61
CA TYR A 150 -5.07 8.18 12.59
C TYR A 150 -4.76 8.56 14.05
N PRO A 151 -3.70 9.32 14.36
CA PRO A 151 -3.47 9.80 15.73
C PRO A 151 -4.59 10.72 16.21
N ALA A 152 -5.15 11.54 15.31
CA ALA A 152 -6.30 12.39 15.62
C ALA A 152 -7.57 11.57 15.86
N LEU A 153 -7.83 10.56 15.01
CA LEU A 153 -8.93 9.63 15.19
C LEU A 153 -8.82 8.88 16.52
N ALA A 154 -7.62 8.39 16.86
CA ALA A 154 -7.37 7.77 18.16
C ALA A 154 -7.61 8.73 19.33
N ALA A 155 -7.20 10.01 19.20
CA ALA A 155 -7.48 11.04 20.20
C ALA A 155 -8.98 11.33 20.35
N ASP A 156 -9.77 11.28 19.27
CA ASP A 156 -11.23 11.43 19.33
C ASP A 156 -11.88 10.32 20.16
N TYR A 157 -11.50 9.06 19.90
CA TYR A 157 -12.00 7.93 20.69
C TYR A 157 -11.52 7.99 22.14
N LEU A 158 -10.26 8.37 22.38
CA LEU A 158 -9.73 8.52 23.73
C LEU A 158 -10.41 9.66 24.49
N GLY A 159 -10.77 10.74 23.80
CA GLY A 159 -11.50 11.89 24.34
C GLY A 159 -12.88 11.54 24.90
N ARG A 160 -13.52 10.48 24.38
CA ARG A 160 -14.81 9.99 24.92
C ARG A 160 -14.68 9.39 26.32
N VAL A 161 -13.51 8.87 26.67
CA VAL A 161 -13.21 8.26 27.97
C VAL A 161 -12.44 9.23 28.87
N ILE A 162 -11.54 10.02 28.29
CA ILE A 162 -10.67 10.97 28.98
C ILE A 162 -11.00 12.39 28.51
N PRO A 163 -11.83 13.16 29.25
CA PRO A 163 -12.28 14.49 28.84
C PRO A 163 -11.14 15.48 28.56
N ALA A 164 -9.97 15.30 29.19
CA ALA A 164 -8.81 16.14 28.95
C ALA A 164 -8.25 16.05 27.51
N VAL A 165 -8.52 14.95 26.79
CA VAL A 165 -8.10 14.74 25.39
C VAL A 165 -9.18 15.22 24.40
N ALA A 166 -10.41 15.41 24.87
CA ALA A 166 -11.56 15.79 24.03
C ALA A 166 -11.46 17.23 23.49
N ASP A 167 -10.72 18.12 24.16
CA ASP A 167 -10.57 19.51 23.74
C ASP A 167 -9.67 19.61 22.48
N THR A 168 -10.29 19.94 21.35
CA THR A 168 -9.66 20.01 20.01
C THR A 168 -8.50 21.02 19.94
N GLY A 169 -8.51 22.06 20.78
CA GLY A 169 -7.43 23.05 20.89
C GLY A 169 -6.53 22.85 22.11
N GLY A 170 -6.79 21.83 22.92
CA GLY A 170 -6.12 21.60 24.19
C GLY A 170 -4.69 21.07 24.02
N ARG A 171 -3.77 21.55 24.86
CA ARG A 171 -2.37 21.07 24.92
C ARG A 171 -2.27 19.56 25.09
N THR A 172 -3.23 18.95 25.82
CA THR A 172 -3.29 17.51 26.06
C THR A 172 -3.60 16.71 24.79
N ARG A 173 -4.53 17.20 23.95
CA ARG A 173 -4.83 16.55 22.66
C ARG A 173 -3.63 16.65 21.72
N THR A 174 -3.03 17.83 21.60
CA THR A 174 -1.80 18.00 20.82
C THR A 174 -0.68 17.09 21.32
N GLY A 175 -0.47 17.02 22.63
CA GLY A 175 0.51 16.12 23.24
C GLY A 175 0.23 14.65 22.96
N THR A 176 -1.04 14.25 22.93
CA THR A 176 -1.46 12.88 22.58
C THR A 176 -1.16 12.56 21.12
N VAL A 177 -1.54 13.44 20.19
CA VAL A 177 -1.30 13.27 18.75
C VAL A 177 0.21 13.21 18.43
N VAL A 178 0.99 14.13 19.01
CA VAL A 178 2.45 14.17 18.83
C VAL A 178 3.08 12.93 19.47
N GLY A 179 2.69 12.59 20.70
CA GLY A 179 3.21 11.45 21.45
C GLY A 179 2.94 10.12 20.77
N MET A 180 1.71 9.91 20.27
CA MET A 180 1.34 8.72 19.50
C MET A 180 2.15 8.65 18.21
N THR A 181 2.20 9.73 17.42
CA THR A 181 2.97 9.76 16.17
C THR A 181 4.43 9.38 16.40
N VAL A 182 5.08 9.96 17.42
CA VAL A 182 6.49 9.66 17.73
C VAL A 182 6.67 8.23 18.23
N LEU A 183 5.85 7.78 19.18
CA LEU A 183 5.96 6.44 19.76
C LEU A 183 5.74 5.35 18.71
N LEU A 184 4.71 5.47 17.89
CA LEU A 184 4.40 4.52 16.84
C LEU A 184 5.48 4.55 15.75
N SER A 185 6.01 5.72 15.40
CA SER A 185 7.16 5.80 14.48
C SER A 185 8.40 5.05 14.99
N LEU A 186 8.61 5.01 16.32
CA LEU A 186 9.68 4.21 16.92
C LEU A 186 9.39 2.71 16.87
N VAL A 187 8.12 2.30 17.02
CA VAL A 187 7.72 0.89 16.83
C VAL A 187 7.99 0.46 15.39
N ASN A 188 7.69 1.30 14.41
CA ASN A 188 7.96 1.03 13.01
C ASN A 188 9.44 0.76 12.71
N TYR A 189 10.35 1.41 13.46
CA TYR A 189 11.79 1.15 13.37
C TYR A 189 12.20 -0.27 13.76
N THR A 190 11.42 -0.95 14.60
CA THR A 190 11.75 -2.28 15.18
C THR A 190 11.70 -3.45 14.17
N GLY A 191 11.28 -3.20 12.94
CA GLY A 191 11.35 -4.19 11.86
C GLY A 191 9.98 -4.61 11.36
N LEU A 192 9.87 -4.75 10.03
CA LEU A 192 8.60 -5.04 9.37
C LEU A 192 7.93 -6.34 9.81
N SER A 193 8.71 -7.38 10.16
CA SER A 193 8.14 -8.62 10.72
C SER A 193 7.48 -8.41 12.09
N ILE A 194 8.05 -7.54 12.94
CA ILE A 194 7.47 -7.23 14.26
C ILE A 194 6.18 -6.44 14.06
N VAL A 195 6.20 -5.44 13.16
CA VAL A 195 5.02 -4.68 12.78
C VAL A 195 3.93 -5.61 12.21
N GLY A 196 4.28 -6.55 11.35
CA GLY A 196 3.35 -7.52 10.78
C GLY A 196 2.69 -8.43 11.82
N TRP A 197 3.44 -8.97 12.78
CA TRP A 197 2.83 -9.75 13.88
C TRP A 197 2.07 -8.87 14.88
N GLY A 198 2.51 -7.62 15.07
CA GLY A 198 1.77 -6.60 15.81
C GLY A 198 0.40 -6.35 15.17
N ALA A 199 0.35 -6.22 13.84
CA ALA A 199 -0.89 -6.09 13.07
C ALA A 199 -1.80 -7.32 13.27
N VAL A 200 -1.28 -8.54 13.32
CA VAL A 200 -2.10 -9.71 13.67
C VAL A 200 -2.74 -9.56 15.05
N ALA A 201 -1.94 -9.23 16.07
CA ALA A 201 -2.43 -9.07 17.44
C ALA A 201 -3.46 -7.93 17.56
N LEU A 202 -3.18 -6.78 16.95
CA LEU A 202 -4.07 -5.61 16.92
C LEU A 202 -5.38 -5.94 16.21
N GLY A 203 -5.33 -6.65 15.08
CA GLY A 203 -6.51 -7.03 14.31
C GLY A 203 -7.42 -7.98 15.09
N PHE A 204 -6.87 -8.98 15.76
CA PHE A 204 -7.68 -9.82 16.66
C PHE A 204 -8.27 -9.01 17.83
N ALA A 205 -7.47 -8.16 18.46
CA ALA A 205 -7.91 -7.37 19.60
C ALA A 205 -9.01 -6.35 19.24
N SER A 206 -8.94 -5.72 18.06
CA SER A 206 -9.93 -4.73 17.60
C SER A 206 -11.18 -5.37 17.00
N LEU A 207 -11.07 -6.54 16.34
CA LEU A 207 -12.22 -7.23 15.72
C LEU A 207 -13.00 -8.13 16.67
N ALA A 208 -12.35 -8.73 17.68
CA ALA A 208 -13.01 -9.59 18.67
C ALA A 208 -14.30 -9.00 19.28
N PRO A 209 -14.34 -7.73 19.75
CA PRO A 209 -15.57 -7.19 20.33
C PRO A 209 -16.70 -7.07 19.31
N PHE A 210 -16.41 -6.88 18.02
CA PHE A 210 -17.44 -6.87 16.99
C PHE A 210 -18.00 -8.25 16.67
N VAL A 211 -17.15 -9.29 16.64
CA VAL A 211 -17.61 -10.68 16.50
C VAL A 211 -18.60 -11.00 17.62
N LEU A 212 -18.25 -10.61 18.86
CA LEU A 212 -19.10 -10.81 20.02
C LEU A 212 -20.39 -9.98 19.97
N MET A 213 -20.28 -8.71 19.59
CA MET A 213 -21.44 -7.82 19.39
C MET A 213 -22.40 -8.41 18.35
N THR A 214 -21.91 -8.87 17.20
CA THR A 214 -22.72 -9.50 16.15
C THR A 214 -23.41 -10.77 16.64
N ALA A 215 -22.71 -11.63 17.38
CA ALA A 215 -23.30 -12.83 17.97
C ALA A 215 -24.41 -12.50 18.98
N MET A 216 -24.20 -11.51 19.85
CA MET A 216 -25.20 -11.06 20.83
C MET A 216 -26.39 -10.32 20.19
N ALA A 217 -26.17 -9.66 19.05
CA ALA A 217 -27.19 -8.95 18.30
C ALA A 217 -28.08 -9.91 17.49
N ALA A 218 -27.57 -11.05 17.03
CA ALA A 218 -28.26 -12.00 16.17
C ALA A 218 -29.73 -12.30 16.59
N PRO A 219 -30.05 -12.64 17.86
CA PRO A 219 -31.43 -12.89 18.27
C PRO A 219 -32.32 -11.63 18.31
N LYS A 220 -31.73 -10.43 18.35
CA LYS A 220 -32.42 -9.14 18.43
C LYS A 220 -32.61 -8.48 17.06
N MET A 221 -32.04 -9.04 16.00
CA MET A 221 -32.02 -8.44 14.66
C MET A 221 -33.41 -8.48 14.01
N ARG A 222 -33.86 -7.30 13.55
CA ARG A 222 -35.11 -7.15 12.79
C ARG A 222 -34.78 -6.67 11.37
N PRO A 223 -34.82 -7.54 10.34
CA PRO A 223 -34.43 -7.19 8.96
C PRO A 223 -35.16 -5.97 8.37
N ARG A 224 -36.40 -5.71 8.79
CA ARG A 224 -37.17 -4.51 8.40
C ARG A 224 -36.43 -3.20 8.69
N ARG A 225 -35.54 -3.19 9.68
CA ARG A 225 -34.75 -2.00 10.04
C ARG A 225 -33.67 -1.65 9.02
N TRP A 226 -33.21 -2.62 8.23
CA TRP A 226 -32.26 -2.37 7.15
C TRP A 226 -32.85 -1.48 6.05
N THR A 227 -34.17 -1.39 5.93
CA THR A 227 -34.85 -0.59 4.90
C THR A 227 -35.26 0.81 5.36
N VAL A 228 -34.93 1.22 6.59
CA VAL A 228 -35.23 2.56 7.11
C VAL A 228 -34.61 3.62 6.18
N GLN A 229 -35.41 4.62 5.80
CA GLN A 229 -34.98 5.69 4.90
C GLN A 229 -34.59 6.94 5.69
N VAL A 230 -33.65 7.71 5.13
CA VAL A 230 -33.40 9.10 5.56
C VAL A 230 -34.66 9.92 5.27
N GLN A 231 -35.22 10.58 6.28
CA GLN A 231 -36.41 11.42 6.16
C GLN A 231 -36.02 12.90 6.38
N GLY A 232 -36.76 13.83 5.77
CA GLY A 232 -36.60 15.27 6.04
C GLY A 232 -35.40 15.97 5.39
N ARG A 233 -34.49 15.25 4.71
CA ARG A 233 -33.40 15.85 3.92
C ARG A 233 -32.98 15.02 2.70
N ARG A 234 -32.25 15.64 1.78
CA ARG A 234 -31.64 14.96 0.62
C ARG A 234 -30.47 14.08 1.09
N LYS A 235 -30.33 12.90 0.50
CA LYS A 235 -29.18 11.99 0.71
C LYS A 235 -27.90 12.67 0.24
N ASP A 236 -26.86 12.62 1.06
CA ASP A 236 -25.54 13.16 0.72
C ASP A 236 -24.69 12.08 0.05
N TRP A 237 -24.82 11.98 -1.26
CA TRP A 237 -24.05 11.02 -2.04
C TRP A 237 -22.54 11.29 -2.01
N ARG A 238 -22.12 12.55 -1.82
CA ARG A 238 -20.70 12.90 -1.79
C ARG A 238 -20.06 12.35 -0.52
N LEU A 239 -20.68 12.58 0.64
CA LEU A 239 -20.22 12.02 1.91
C LEU A 239 -20.26 10.49 1.89
N PHE A 240 -21.32 9.89 1.34
CA PHE A 240 -21.46 8.44 1.24
C PHE A 240 -20.32 7.78 0.45
N PHE A 241 -20.06 8.25 -0.78
CA PHE A 241 -18.99 7.68 -1.61
C PHE A 241 -17.60 7.99 -1.06
N ASN A 242 -17.38 9.17 -0.48
CA ASN A 242 -16.11 9.51 0.16
C ASN A 242 -15.85 8.61 1.37
N THR A 243 -16.87 8.33 2.18
CA THR A 243 -16.78 7.42 3.33
C THR A 243 -16.47 5.99 2.87
N LEU A 244 -17.19 5.47 1.86
CA LEU A 244 -16.90 4.14 1.30
C LEU A 244 -15.47 4.06 0.76
N PHE A 245 -15.05 5.09 0.01
CA PHE A 245 -13.71 5.13 -0.56
C PHE A 245 -12.65 5.15 0.52
N TRP A 246 -12.75 6.06 1.50
CA TRP A 246 -11.77 6.14 2.58
C TRP A 246 -11.65 4.84 3.39
N ASN A 247 -12.75 4.12 3.60
CA ASN A 247 -12.79 2.86 4.36
C ASN A 247 -12.32 1.62 3.57
N LEU A 248 -12.19 1.70 2.24
CA LEU A 248 -11.99 0.56 1.34
C LEU A 248 -10.92 0.82 0.25
N ASN A 249 -10.08 1.83 0.43
CA ASN A 249 -9.00 2.20 -0.50
C ASN A 249 -7.63 1.64 -0.04
N TYR A 250 -6.54 1.84 -0.80
CA TYR A 250 -5.15 1.46 -0.47
C TYR A 250 -4.81 -0.04 -0.59
N TRP A 251 -5.53 -0.80 -1.44
CA TRP A 251 -5.24 -2.23 -1.67
C TRP A 251 -3.84 -2.49 -2.24
N ASP A 252 -3.37 -1.56 -3.03
CA ASP A 252 -2.06 -1.54 -3.68
C ASP A 252 -0.91 -1.22 -2.73
N SER A 253 -1.16 -0.63 -1.56
CA SER A 253 -0.13 -0.06 -0.70
C SER A 253 0.80 -1.12 -0.12
N ALA A 254 0.28 -2.33 0.15
CA ALA A 254 1.11 -3.47 0.53
C ALA A 254 2.15 -3.86 -0.53
N SER A 255 1.96 -3.49 -1.80
CA SER A 255 2.93 -3.75 -2.88
C SER A 255 4.25 -3.00 -2.68
N THR A 256 4.25 -1.88 -1.94
CA THR A 256 5.46 -1.11 -1.65
C THR A 256 6.47 -1.93 -0.86
N MET A 257 6.01 -2.95 -0.14
CA MET A 257 6.81 -3.86 0.69
C MET A 257 7.07 -5.21 0.02
N ALA A 258 6.83 -5.33 -1.30
CA ALA A 258 6.87 -6.62 -1.97
C ALA A 258 8.23 -7.33 -1.93
N GLY A 259 9.33 -6.57 -1.79
CA GLY A 259 10.67 -7.14 -1.63
C GLY A 259 10.91 -7.81 -0.27
N GLU A 260 10.10 -7.47 0.74
CA GLU A 260 10.23 -8.00 2.11
C GLU A 260 9.31 -9.20 2.38
N VAL A 261 8.49 -9.59 1.40
CA VAL A 261 7.56 -10.71 1.50
C VAL A 261 8.24 -12.03 1.16
N GLU A 262 7.93 -13.08 1.91
CA GLU A 262 8.38 -14.43 1.63
C GLU A 262 7.61 -15.00 0.44
N ARG A 263 8.32 -15.42 -0.62
CA ARG A 263 7.72 -16.00 -1.85
C ARG A 263 6.56 -15.13 -2.37
N PRO A 264 6.82 -13.87 -2.78
CA PRO A 264 5.79 -12.91 -3.17
C PRO A 264 4.85 -13.46 -4.26
N GLU A 265 5.37 -14.30 -5.14
CA GLU A 265 4.65 -15.00 -6.21
C GLU A 265 3.40 -15.75 -5.75
N ARG A 266 3.40 -16.29 -4.53
CA ARG A 266 2.27 -17.06 -3.95
C ARG A 266 1.64 -16.34 -2.77
N THR A 267 2.45 -15.66 -1.97
CA THR A 267 1.99 -15.02 -0.73
C THR A 267 1.13 -13.79 -1.00
N PHE A 268 1.44 -12.96 -2.01
CA PHE A 268 0.62 -11.79 -2.33
C PHE A 268 -0.79 -12.14 -2.82
N PRO A 269 -0.96 -12.97 -3.86
CA PRO A 269 -2.30 -13.31 -4.35
C PRO A 269 -3.18 -13.93 -3.25
N LEU A 270 -2.60 -14.80 -2.42
CA LEU A 270 -3.31 -15.43 -1.31
C LEU A 270 -3.66 -14.41 -0.22
N ALA A 271 -2.72 -13.55 0.17
CA ALA A 271 -2.96 -12.57 1.22
C ALA A 271 -4.01 -11.53 0.82
N LEU A 272 -3.97 -11.05 -0.43
CA LEU A 272 -4.96 -10.13 -0.98
C LEU A 272 -6.35 -10.78 -1.03
N ALA A 273 -6.47 -12.03 -1.49
CA ALA A 273 -7.74 -12.75 -1.53
C ALA A 273 -8.35 -12.93 -0.13
N LEU A 274 -7.53 -13.29 0.86
CA LEU A 274 -7.97 -13.43 2.25
C LEU A 274 -8.34 -12.07 2.87
N ALA A 275 -7.60 -11.00 2.55
CA ALA A 275 -7.88 -9.66 3.02
C ALA A 275 -9.23 -9.12 2.48
N VAL A 276 -9.56 -9.38 1.21
CA VAL A 276 -10.88 -9.04 0.63
C VAL A 276 -12.02 -9.62 1.45
N VAL A 277 -11.95 -10.91 1.78
CA VAL A 277 -12.98 -11.59 2.58
C VAL A 277 -13.02 -11.03 4.00
N LEU A 278 -11.87 -10.83 4.63
CA LEU A 278 -11.76 -10.29 5.98
C LEU A 278 -12.35 -8.89 6.09
N ILE A 279 -12.04 -8.00 5.13
CA ILE A 279 -12.51 -6.61 5.09
C ILE A 279 -14.03 -6.56 4.82
N ALA A 280 -14.52 -7.33 3.85
CA ALA A 280 -15.96 -7.39 3.58
C ALA A 280 -16.73 -7.88 4.82
N ALA A 281 -16.24 -8.92 5.49
CA ALA A 281 -16.86 -9.46 6.69
C ALA A 281 -16.78 -8.48 7.88
N SER A 282 -15.66 -7.77 8.05
CA SER A 282 -15.46 -6.84 9.18
C SER A 282 -16.36 -5.62 9.12
N TYR A 283 -16.78 -5.17 7.94
CA TYR A 283 -17.78 -4.10 7.79
C TYR A 283 -19.21 -4.62 7.80
N VAL A 284 -19.53 -5.61 6.96
CA VAL A 284 -20.92 -6.02 6.72
C VAL A 284 -21.54 -6.65 7.97
N LEU A 285 -20.83 -7.55 8.67
CA LEU A 285 -21.40 -8.27 9.81
C LEU A 285 -21.73 -7.35 10.99
N PRO A 286 -20.85 -6.43 11.42
CA PRO A 286 -21.15 -5.52 12.53
C PRO A 286 -22.18 -4.46 12.15
N LEU A 287 -22.17 -3.95 10.92
CA LEU A 287 -23.19 -3.02 10.45
C LEU A 287 -24.58 -3.68 10.39
N MET A 288 -24.68 -4.89 9.86
CA MET A 288 -25.94 -5.64 9.85
C MET A 288 -26.47 -5.86 11.27
N ALA A 289 -25.59 -6.22 12.20
CA ALA A 289 -25.91 -6.41 13.61
C ALA A 289 -26.39 -5.13 14.28
N ALA A 290 -25.62 -4.05 14.19
CA ALA A 290 -25.94 -2.76 14.81
C ALA A 290 -27.24 -2.19 14.24
N ILE A 291 -27.37 -2.08 12.92
CA ILE A 291 -28.59 -1.57 12.26
C ILE A 291 -29.80 -2.49 12.57
N GLY A 292 -29.59 -3.81 12.54
CA GLY A 292 -30.68 -4.77 12.76
C GLY A 292 -31.19 -4.77 14.20
N ALA A 293 -30.32 -4.58 15.18
CA ALA A 293 -30.67 -4.60 16.60
C ALA A 293 -31.15 -3.24 17.14
N MET A 294 -30.71 -2.14 16.55
CA MET A 294 -30.98 -0.78 17.05
C MET A 294 -32.15 -0.09 16.33
N ASP A 295 -32.94 0.68 17.07
CA ASP A 295 -34.02 1.52 16.53
C ASP A 295 -33.56 2.99 16.44
N ALA A 296 -32.57 3.24 15.59
CA ALA A 296 -31.93 4.53 15.48
C ALA A 296 -32.21 5.19 14.14
N GLN A 297 -32.57 6.47 14.19
CA GLN A 297 -32.71 7.28 12.99
C GLN A 297 -31.33 7.48 12.35
N PRO A 298 -31.23 7.54 11.01
CA PRO A 298 -29.96 7.75 10.33
C PRO A 298 -29.17 8.97 10.83
N ASP A 299 -29.86 10.03 11.28
CA ASP A 299 -29.22 11.27 11.75
C ASP A 299 -28.47 11.11 13.09
N THR A 300 -28.72 10.03 13.85
CA THR A 300 -27.99 9.77 15.11
C THR A 300 -26.67 9.01 14.88
N TRP A 301 -26.39 8.56 13.66
CA TRP A 301 -25.17 7.83 13.34
C TRP A 301 -24.00 8.82 13.20
N ALA A 302 -23.20 8.92 14.25
CA ALA A 302 -21.98 9.70 14.27
C ALA A 302 -20.78 8.81 14.67
N ASN A 303 -19.57 9.37 14.62
CA ASN A 303 -18.36 8.65 15.01
C ASN A 303 -18.50 8.11 16.45
N GLY A 304 -18.26 6.80 16.63
CA GLY A 304 -18.41 6.12 17.91
C GLY A 304 -19.81 5.59 18.20
N TYR A 305 -20.78 5.79 17.31
CA TYR A 305 -22.14 5.25 17.47
C TYR A 305 -22.13 3.71 17.56
N LEU A 306 -21.21 3.02 16.87
CA LEU A 306 -21.07 1.57 17.00
C LEU A 306 -20.72 1.12 18.43
N ALA A 307 -19.94 1.91 19.17
CA ALA A 307 -19.66 1.64 20.57
C ALA A 307 -20.90 1.86 21.46
N ASP A 308 -21.68 2.89 21.18
CA ASP A 308 -22.93 3.17 21.88
C ASP A 308 -23.98 2.06 21.62
N ALA A 309 -24.10 1.61 20.37
CA ALA A 309 -24.93 0.47 19.98
C ALA A 309 -24.51 -0.81 20.74
N ALA A 310 -23.22 -1.07 20.85
CA ALA A 310 -22.71 -2.22 21.58
C ALA A 310 -23.00 -2.15 23.09
N GLY A 311 -22.95 -0.94 23.66
CA GLY A 311 -23.39 -0.69 25.04
C GLY A 311 -24.83 -1.10 25.28
N ILE A 312 -25.71 -0.83 24.30
CA ILE A 312 -27.14 -1.19 24.38
C ILE A 312 -27.36 -2.69 24.10
N ILE A 313 -26.59 -3.28 23.19
CA ILE A 313 -26.73 -4.69 22.81
C ILE A 313 -26.20 -5.64 23.91
N GLY A 314 -25.04 -5.33 24.47
CA GLY A 314 -24.28 -6.24 25.35
C GLY A 314 -23.83 -5.65 26.70
N GLY A 315 -24.03 -4.36 26.94
CA GLY A 315 -23.68 -3.68 28.20
C GLY A 315 -22.40 -2.84 28.12
N SER A 316 -22.13 -2.05 29.17
CA SER A 316 -21.06 -1.04 29.18
C SER A 316 -19.66 -1.60 28.95
N TRP A 317 -19.38 -2.84 29.39
CA TRP A 317 -18.07 -3.48 29.15
C TRP A 317 -17.79 -3.65 27.65
N LEU A 318 -18.81 -3.97 26.85
CA LEU A 318 -18.67 -4.15 25.40
C LEU A 318 -18.50 -2.79 24.70
N LYS A 319 -19.18 -1.75 25.19
CA LYS A 319 -18.96 -0.36 24.73
C LYS A 319 -17.49 0.05 24.89
N TYR A 320 -16.95 -0.06 26.10
CA TYR A 320 -15.56 0.34 26.36
C TYR A 320 -14.54 -0.54 25.60
N TRP A 321 -14.85 -1.82 25.39
CA TRP A 321 -14.00 -2.69 24.57
C TRP A 321 -14.01 -2.24 23.10
N ILE A 322 -15.16 -1.86 22.53
CA ILE A 322 -15.20 -1.31 21.16
C ILE A 322 -14.47 0.04 21.07
N GLU A 323 -14.61 0.92 22.07
CA GLU A 323 -13.86 2.20 22.10
C GLU A 323 -12.34 1.96 22.17
N ALA A 324 -11.89 1.02 23.01
CA ALA A 324 -10.49 0.61 23.05
C ALA A 324 -10.04 -0.02 21.72
N GLY A 325 -10.88 -0.87 21.12
CA GLY A 325 -10.64 -1.47 19.81
C GLY A 325 -10.49 -0.43 18.70
N ALA A 326 -11.17 0.71 18.80
CA ALA A 326 -11.04 1.81 17.84
C ALA A 326 -9.65 2.44 17.91
N VAL A 327 -9.13 2.65 19.12
CA VAL A 327 -7.76 3.15 19.34
C VAL A 327 -6.73 2.14 18.84
N LEU A 328 -6.90 0.84 19.15
CA LEU A 328 -6.01 -0.23 18.67
C LEU A 328 -6.04 -0.37 17.15
N SER A 329 -7.22 -0.19 16.54
CA SER A 329 -7.38 -0.14 15.09
C SER A 329 -6.61 1.02 14.49
N SER A 330 -6.77 2.24 15.01
CA SER A 330 -6.02 3.41 14.54
C SER A 330 -4.50 3.24 14.66
N VAL A 331 -4.04 2.56 15.72
CA VAL A 331 -2.62 2.17 15.87
C VAL A 331 -2.20 1.21 14.75
N GLY A 332 -3.00 0.18 14.46
CA GLY A 332 -2.72 -0.78 13.39
C GLY A 332 -2.64 -0.11 12.01
N MET A 333 -3.60 0.77 11.70
CA MET A 333 -3.63 1.53 10.44
C MET A 333 -2.42 2.46 10.30
N PHE A 334 -2.03 3.14 11.39
CA PHE A 334 -0.84 3.99 11.40
C PHE A 334 0.43 3.17 11.14
N GLU A 335 0.62 2.04 11.82
CA GLU A 335 1.80 1.20 11.67
C GLU A 335 1.91 0.57 10.29
N ALA A 336 0.79 0.10 9.72
CA ALA A 336 0.76 -0.44 8.37
C ALA A 336 1.16 0.65 7.36
N GLN A 337 0.41 1.76 7.31
CA GLN A 337 0.67 2.80 6.32
C GLN A 337 2.02 3.49 6.49
N LEU A 338 2.51 3.69 7.71
CA LEU A 338 3.86 4.23 7.91
C LEU A 338 4.93 3.27 7.38
N SER A 339 4.72 1.96 7.52
CA SER A 339 5.59 0.96 6.89
C SER A 339 5.55 1.11 5.37
N SER A 340 4.35 1.12 4.77
CA SER A 340 4.18 1.30 3.33
C SER A 340 4.83 2.59 2.82
N GLY A 341 4.60 3.72 3.49
CA GLY A 341 5.22 5.01 3.16
C GLY A 341 6.75 4.99 3.22
N ALA A 342 7.32 4.30 4.22
CA ALA A 342 8.76 4.18 4.34
C ALA A 342 9.38 3.29 3.24
N TYR A 343 8.76 2.14 2.95
CA TYR A 343 9.20 1.24 1.88
C TYR A 343 8.93 1.81 0.46
N HIS A 344 7.95 2.68 0.34
CA HIS A 344 7.70 3.48 -0.85
C HIS A 344 8.86 4.42 -1.16
N LEU A 345 9.28 5.27 -0.21
CA LEU A 345 10.44 6.15 -0.40
C LEU A 345 11.74 5.38 -0.66
N LEU A 346 11.94 4.26 0.05
CA LEU A 346 13.04 3.34 -0.21
C LEU A 346 13.03 2.86 -1.68
N GLY A 347 11.87 2.41 -2.17
CA GLY A 347 11.71 1.98 -3.55
C GLY A 347 11.98 3.08 -4.58
N MET A 348 11.53 4.31 -4.31
CA MET A 348 11.84 5.47 -5.16
C MET A 348 13.35 5.80 -5.16
N ALA A 349 14.03 5.64 -4.03
CA ALA A 349 15.49 5.83 -3.95
C ALA A 349 16.25 4.70 -4.65
N ASP A 350 15.76 3.46 -4.57
CA ASP A 350 16.31 2.31 -5.29
C ASP A 350 16.19 2.48 -6.81
N LEU A 351 15.13 3.15 -7.29
CA LEU A 351 14.95 3.54 -8.70
C LEU A 351 15.74 4.81 -9.09
N GLY A 352 16.48 5.43 -8.17
CA GLY A 352 17.20 6.68 -8.45
C GLY A 352 16.29 7.90 -8.67
N LEU A 353 15.01 7.81 -8.32
CA LEU A 353 14.07 8.94 -8.32
C LEU A 353 14.31 9.86 -7.12
N LEU A 354 14.76 9.29 -6.00
CA LEU A 354 15.18 9.98 -4.79
C LEU A 354 16.66 9.72 -4.45
N PRO A 355 17.31 10.53 -3.61
CA PRO A 355 18.71 10.37 -3.27
C PRO A 355 18.89 9.09 -2.43
N ALA A 356 20.05 8.47 -2.53
CA ALA A 356 20.38 7.20 -1.89
C ALA A 356 20.28 7.23 -0.35
N VAL A 357 20.20 8.43 0.25
CA VAL A 357 19.92 8.65 1.67
C VAL A 357 18.62 7.97 2.11
N PHE A 358 17.54 8.02 1.32
CA PHE A 358 16.28 7.34 1.68
C PHE A 358 16.37 5.82 1.56
N ALA A 359 17.36 5.29 0.84
CA ALA A 359 17.64 3.87 0.77
C ALA A 359 18.44 3.34 1.97
N ARG A 360 18.85 4.23 2.90
CA ARG A 360 19.70 3.85 4.03
C ARG A 360 18.91 3.02 5.06
N ARG A 361 19.32 1.75 5.19
CA ARG A 361 18.75 0.81 6.15
C ARG A 361 19.48 0.86 7.51
N GLY A 362 18.74 0.65 8.59
CA GLY A 362 19.28 0.57 9.95
C GLY A 362 20.12 -0.69 10.19
N THR A 363 21.08 -0.63 11.12
CA THR A 363 22.04 -1.72 11.36
C THR A 363 21.42 -2.96 11.98
N ARG A 364 20.45 -2.78 12.90
CA ARG A 364 19.81 -3.88 13.65
C ARG A 364 18.63 -4.50 12.90
N PHE A 365 17.66 -3.68 12.52
CA PHE A 365 16.38 -4.15 11.95
C PHE A 365 16.29 -4.03 10.43
N ARG A 366 17.31 -3.46 9.77
CA ARG A 366 17.38 -3.25 8.30
C ARG A 366 16.18 -2.49 7.70
N THR A 367 15.51 -1.70 8.52
CA THR A 367 14.41 -0.79 8.16
C THR A 367 14.95 0.52 7.57
N PRO A 368 14.26 1.15 6.59
CA PRO A 368 14.68 2.41 5.99
C PRO A 368 14.40 3.59 6.94
N TRP A 369 15.26 3.78 7.94
CA TRP A 369 14.98 4.69 9.05
C TRP A 369 14.85 6.16 8.65
N ILE A 370 15.55 6.58 7.59
CA ILE A 370 15.43 7.96 7.09
C ILE A 370 14.07 8.16 6.42
N ALA A 371 13.58 7.15 5.69
CA ALA A 371 12.25 7.18 5.12
C ALA A 371 11.18 7.21 6.22
N ILE A 372 11.31 6.38 7.27
CA ILE A 372 10.40 6.41 8.43
C ILE A 372 10.38 7.80 9.08
N ALA A 373 11.56 8.36 9.37
CA ALA A 373 11.65 9.68 10.01
C ALA A 373 11.06 10.79 9.12
N ALA A 374 11.28 10.74 7.80
CA ALA A 374 10.73 11.70 6.86
C ALA A 374 9.19 11.58 6.77
N SER A 375 8.66 10.36 6.65
CA SER A 375 7.21 10.12 6.62
C SER A 375 6.53 10.52 7.92
N ALA A 376 7.14 10.23 9.07
CA ALA A 376 6.66 10.66 10.37
C ALA A 376 6.66 12.19 10.53
N ALA A 377 7.73 12.87 10.11
CA ALA A 377 7.84 14.32 10.18
C ALA A 377 6.82 15.02 9.28
N VAL A 378 6.63 14.54 8.05
CA VAL A 378 5.62 15.09 7.13
C VAL A 378 4.22 14.84 7.68
N SER A 379 3.92 13.63 8.15
CA SER A 379 2.62 13.30 8.75
C SER A 379 2.33 14.20 9.95
N LEU A 380 3.31 14.42 10.82
CA LEU A 380 3.17 15.30 11.98
C LEU A 380 2.90 16.76 11.57
N ALA A 381 3.59 17.26 10.54
CA ALA A 381 3.33 18.60 10.02
C ALA A 381 1.91 18.73 9.43
N VAL A 382 1.44 17.69 8.74
CA VAL A 382 0.09 17.65 8.17
C VAL A 382 -0.99 17.54 9.25
N SER A 383 -0.74 16.89 10.38
CA SER A 383 -1.71 16.78 11.49
C SER A 383 -2.17 18.12 12.06
N PHE A 384 -1.45 19.22 11.79
CA PHE A 384 -1.81 20.58 12.20
C PHE A 384 -2.55 21.39 11.11
N LEU A 385 -2.82 20.79 9.95
CA LEU A 385 -3.61 21.39 8.87
C LEU A 385 -5.10 21.04 9.02
N SER A 386 -5.98 21.86 8.43
CA SER A 386 -7.44 21.66 8.50
C SER A 386 -7.89 20.34 7.86
N PHE A 387 -8.61 19.50 8.61
CA PHE A 387 -8.86 18.08 8.28
C PHE A 387 -9.70 17.82 7.02
N ASP A 388 -10.75 18.60 6.78
CA ASP A 388 -11.74 18.26 5.73
C ASP A 388 -11.17 18.39 4.30
N ASP A 389 -10.48 19.49 4.01
CA ASP A 389 -9.85 19.70 2.69
C ASP A 389 -8.68 18.72 2.47
N VAL A 390 -8.03 18.29 3.56
CA VAL A 390 -6.84 17.43 3.55
C VAL A 390 -7.17 16.00 3.12
N VAL A 391 -8.22 15.39 3.68
CA VAL A 391 -8.65 14.02 3.28
C VAL A 391 -9.16 14.00 1.85
N ALA A 392 -9.92 15.01 1.44
CA ALA A 392 -10.40 15.12 0.07
C ALA A 392 -9.24 15.26 -0.94
N THR A 393 -8.21 16.05 -0.61
CA THR A 393 -6.99 16.15 -1.43
C THR A 393 -6.21 14.83 -1.46
N ALA A 394 -6.10 14.09 -0.35
CA ALA A 394 -5.44 12.78 -0.34
C ALA A 394 -6.16 11.77 -1.24
N ASN A 395 -7.50 11.72 -1.19
CA ASN A 395 -8.30 10.85 -2.05
C ASN A 395 -8.15 11.24 -3.52
N PHE A 396 -8.10 12.54 -3.84
CA PHE A 396 -7.88 13.03 -5.20
C PHE A 396 -6.50 12.61 -5.74
N LEU A 397 -5.43 12.82 -4.96
CA LEU A 397 -4.07 12.43 -5.36
C LEU A 397 -3.95 10.92 -5.53
N TYR A 398 -4.53 10.15 -4.62
CA TYR A 398 -4.57 8.70 -4.74
C TYR A 398 -5.27 8.27 -6.03
N SER A 399 -6.41 8.90 -6.35
CA SER A 399 -7.18 8.63 -7.57
C SER A 399 -6.34 8.82 -8.83
N LEU A 400 -5.56 9.91 -8.92
CA LEU A 400 -4.63 10.12 -10.04
C LEU A 400 -3.57 9.01 -10.12
N GLY A 401 -3.00 8.62 -8.98
CA GLY A 401 -2.03 7.54 -8.89
C GLY A 401 -2.58 6.20 -9.37
N THR A 402 -3.77 5.81 -8.91
CA THR A 402 -4.40 4.53 -9.28
C THR A 402 -4.85 4.50 -10.74
N LEU A 403 -5.30 5.63 -11.30
CA LEU A 403 -5.57 5.72 -12.75
C LEU A 403 -4.30 5.43 -13.56
N LEU A 404 -3.16 5.99 -13.17
CA LEU A 404 -1.87 5.74 -13.83
C LEU A 404 -1.38 4.30 -13.61
N GLU A 405 -1.65 3.72 -12.45
CA GLU A 405 -1.37 2.31 -12.16
C GLU A 405 -2.16 1.36 -13.07
N PHE A 406 -3.48 1.55 -13.22
CA PHE A 406 -4.29 0.75 -14.13
C PHE A 406 -3.85 0.91 -15.58
N ALA A 407 -3.46 2.12 -15.98
CA ALA A 407 -2.87 2.35 -17.30
C ALA A 407 -1.56 1.55 -17.46
N ALA A 408 -0.68 1.55 -16.44
CA ALA A 408 0.57 0.81 -16.47
C ALA A 408 0.33 -0.71 -16.53
N PHE A 409 -0.65 -1.23 -15.79
CA PHE A 409 -1.04 -2.63 -15.84
C PHE A 409 -1.47 -3.07 -17.24
N LEU A 410 -2.41 -2.34 -17.84
CA LEU A 410 -2.93 -2.63 -19.18
C LEU A 410 -1.85 -2.47 -20.26
N TRP A 411 -0.99 -1.46 -20.12
CA TRP A 411 0.13 -1.25 -21.03
C TRP A 411 1.15 -2.40 -20.96
N LEU A 412 1.56 -2.81 -19.75
CA LEU A 412 2.48 -3.94 -19.56
C LEU A 412 1.87 -5.25 -20.09
N ARG A 413 0.56 -5.43 -19.92
CA ARG A 413 -0.18 -6.57 -20.50
C ARG A 413 -0.15 -6.60 -22.03
N ALA A 414 -0.24 -5.45 -22.68
CA ALA A 414 -0.27 -5.34 -24.13
C ALA A 414 1.13 -5.35 -24.77
N ARG A 415 2.10 -4.66 -24.16
CA ARG A 415 3.44 -4.44 -24.74
C ARG A 415 4.50 -5.42 -24.26
N GLN A 416 4.29 -6.08 -23.13
CA GLN A 416 5.22 -7.08 -22.58
C GLN A 416 4.48 -8.39 -22.27
N PRO A 417 4.00 -9.11 -23.31
CA PRO A 417 3.27 -10.37 -23.14
C PRO A 417 4.16 -11.49 -22.59
N ASP A 418 5.46 -11.47 -22.90
CA ASP A 418 6.44 -12.50 -22.51
C ASP A 418 6.99 -12.32 -21.09
N LEU A 419 6.60 -11.24 -20.39
CA LEU A 419 6.97 -11.03 -19.00
C LEU A 419 6.48 -12.21 -18.15
N LYS A 420 7.40 -12.86 -17.42
CA LYS A 420 7.07 -13.96 -16.50
C LYS A 420 6.10 -13.45 -15.43
N ARG A 421 4.88 -14.01 -15.42
CA ARG A 421 3.80 -13.67 -14.47
C ARG A 421 3.43 -14.93 -13.67
N PRO A 422 4.08 -15.18 -12.51
CA PRO A 422 3.81 -16.36 -11.68
C PRO A 422 2.34 -16.46 -11.25
N TYR A 423 1.72 -15.32 -10.95
CA TYR A 423 0.28 -15.17 -10.86
C TYR A 423 -0.21 -14.30 -12.01
N ARG A 424 -1.21 -14.79 -12.75
CA ARG A 424 -1.78 -14.15 -13.93
C ARG A 424 -3.30 -14.12 -13.80
N VAL A 425 -3.90 -12.93 -13.83
CA VAL A 425 -5.36 -12.79 -13.85
C VAL A 425 -5.90 -13.46 -15.11
N PRO A 426 -6.81 -14.45 -14.99
CA PRO A 426 -7.26 -15.29 -16.09
C PRO A 426 -8.33 -14.59 -16.96
N LEU A 427 -8.05 -13.36 -17.39
CA LEU A 427 -8.94 -12.57 -18.23
C LEU A 427 -8.18 -12.08 -19.49
N PRO A 428 -8.82 -12.06 -20.67
CA PRO A 428 -8.25 -11.47 -21.86
C PRO A 428 -8.16 -9.94 -21.73
N LEU A 429 -7.31 -9.31 -22.55
CA LEU A 429 -7.05 -7.86 -22.46
C LEU A 429 -8.32 -6.98 -22.50
N PRO A 430 -9.33 -7.23 -23.36
CA PRO A 430 -10.56 -6.43 -23.34
C PRO A 430 -11.36 -6.57 -22.05
N ALA A 431 -11.38 -7.77 -21.45
CA ALA A 431 -12.04 -8.00 -20.17
C ALA A 431 -11.28 -7.36 -19.01
N LEU A 432 -9.94 -7.36 -19.05
CA LEU A 432 -9.11 -6.61 -18.10
C LEU A 432 -9.36 -5.10 -18.21
N ALA A 433 -9.45 -4.58 -19.43
CA ALA A 433 -9.76 -3.16 -19.65
C ALA A 433 -11.15 -2.80 -19.09
N ALA A 434 -12.16 -3.65 -19.32
CA ALA A 434 -13.50 -3.47 -18.73
C ALA A 434 -13.48 -3.54 -17.19
N MET A 435 -12.71 -4.48 -16.62
CA MET A 435 -12.53 -4.62 -15.18
C MET A 435 -11.89 -3.37 -14.57
N CYS A 436 -10.88 -2.78 -15.22
CA CYS A 436 -10.24 -1.53 -14.77
C CYS A 436 -11.09 -0.28 -15.05
N ALA A 437 -11.98 -0.31 -16.06
CA ALA A 437 -12.80 0.83 -16.42
C ALA A 437 -13.83 1.19 -15.34
N VAL A 438 -14.40 0.20 -14.64
CA VAL A 438 -15.34 0.42 -13.53
C VAL A 438 -14.73 1.25 -12.39
N PRO A 439 -13.62 0.83 -11.75
CA PRO A 439 -12.96 1.63 -10.72
C PRO A 439 -12.40 2.93 -11.29
N SER A 440 -11.89 2.95 -12.53
CA SER A 440 -11.40 4.18 -13.17
C SER A 440 -12.51 5.24 -13.33
N GLY A 441 -13.72 4.82 -13.71
CA GLY A 441 -14.88 5.70 -13.81
C GLY A 441 -15.28 6.28 -12.45
N PHE A 442 -15.21 5.47 -11.39
CA PHE A 442 -15.43 5.93 -10.02
C PHE A 442 -14.37 6.94 -9.57
N LEU A 443 -13.09 6.69 -9.84
CA LEU A 443 -11.99 7.64 -9.52
C LEU A 443 -12.17 8.97 -10.28
N ALA A 444 -12.51 8.89 -11.57
CA ALA A 444 -12.80 10.07 -12.37
C ALA A 444 -13.98 10.87 -11.79
N TYR A 445 -15.02 10.18 -11.31
CA TYR A 445 -16.13 10.82 -10.60
C TYR A 445 -15.67 11.51 -9.32
N VAL A 446 -14.88 10.84 -8.46
CA VAL A 446 -14.32 11.43 -7.23
C VAL A 446 -13.53 12.69 -7.54
N CYS A 447 -12.70 12.67 -8.58
CA CYS A 447 -11.96 13.84 -9.05
C CYS A 447 -12.88 14.95 -9.57
N ALA A 448 -13.91 14.61 -10.35
CA ALA A 448 -14.82 15.59 -10.96
C ALA A 448 -15.72 16.30 -9.95
N VAL A 449 -16.09 15.63 -8.85
CA VAL A 449 -16.94 16.22 -7.80
C VAL A 449 -16.15 16.93 -6.71
N ALA A 450 -14.81 16.87 -6.76
CA ALA A 450 -13.95 17.56 -5.82
C ALA A 450 -14.18 19.08 -5.85
N GLY A 451 -14.16 19.71 -4.69
CA GLY A 451 -14.29 21.16 -4.59
C GLY A 451 -13.11 21.90 -5.24
N TRP A 452 -13.33 23.15 -5.65
CA TRP A 452 -12.27 23.98 -6.27
C TRP A 452 -10.99 24.07 -5.42
N ARG A 453 -11.11 24.16 -4.09
CA ARG A 453 -9.97 24.16 -3.16
C ARG A 453 -9.13 22.88 -3.28
N VAL A 454 -9.79 21.73 -3.31
CA VAL A 454 -9.16 20.42 -3.47
C VAL A 454 -8.42 20.34 -4.80
N PHE A 455 -9.05 20.83 -5.88
CA PHE A 455 -8.44 20.88 -7.21
C PHE A 455 -7.19 21.77 -7.23
N ALA A 456 -7.27 22.98 -6.65
CA ALA A 456 -6.15 23.91 -6.56
C ALA A 456 -4.99 23.32 -5.73
N LEU A 457 -5.27 22.72 -4.59
CA LEU A 457 -4.27 22.05 -3.74
C LEU A 457 -3.62 20.86 -4.45
N ALA A 458 -4.42 19.98 -5.07
CA ALA A 458 -3.91 18.84 -5.81
C ALA A 458 -3.06 19.27 -7.03
N GLY A 459 -3.47 20.34 -7.73
CA GLY A 459 -2.69 20.95 -8.81
C GLY A 459 -1.36 21.51 -8.32
N ALA A 460 -1.35 22.24 -7.20
CA ALA A 460 -0.13 22.76 -6.60
C ALA A 460 0.83 21.65 -6.14
N LEU A 461 0.31 20.60 -5.50
CA LEU A 461 1.10 19.43 -5.09
C LEU A 461 1.63 18.63 -6.28
N THR A 462 0.86 18.56 -7.37
CA THR A 462 1.33 17.94 -8.63
C THR A 462 2.44 18.76 -9.27
N ALA A 463 2.29 20.09 -9.34
CA ALA A 463 3.34 20.99 -9.83
C ALA A 463 4.61 20.90 -8.98
N LEU A 464 4.46 20.77 -7.66
CA LEU A 464 5.57 20.50 -6.75
C LEU A 464 6.25 19.17 -7.07
N GLY A 465 5.48 18.11 -7.36
CA GLY A 465 6.01 16.80 -7.75
C GLY A 465 6.81 16.84 -9.06
N VAL A 466 6.30 17.53 -10.09
CA VAL A 466 7.03 17.77 -11.35
C VAL A 466 8.32 18.56 -11.08
N SER A 467 8.23 19.63 -10.28
CA SER A 467 9.38 20.47 -9.93
C SER A 467 10.43 19.69 -9.16
N LEU A 468 10.01 18.83 -8.22
CA LEU A 468 10.88 17.95 -7.47
C LEU A 468 11.60 16.97 -8.40
N HIS A 469 10.88 16.35 -9.35
CA HIS A 469 11.51 15.47 -10.34
C HIS A 469 12.58 16.19 -11.16
N GLY A 470 12.28 17.41 -11.64
CA GLY A 470 13.25 18.25 -12.35
C GLY A 470 14.46 18.62 -11.50
N ALA A 471 14.23 19.02 -10.24
CA ALA A 471 15.30 19.33 -9.28
C ALA A 471 16.18 18.10 -8.98
N MET A 472 15.59 16.91 -8.85
CA MET A 472 16.35 15.67 -8.67
C MET A 472 17.17 15.30 -9.89
N ARG A 473 16.64 15.54 -11.10
CA ARG A 473 17.41 15.37 -12.34
C ARG A 473 18.62 16.30 -12.38
N LEU A 474 18.45 17.58 -12.03
CA LEU A 474 19.53 18.56 -11.95
C LEU A 474 20.57 18.19 -10.87
N CYS A 475 20.13 17.75 -9.69
CA CYS A 475 21.03 17.31 -8.62
C CYS A 475 21.85 16.09 -9.04
N ARG A 476 21.28 15.22 -9.88
CA ARG A 476 21.95 14.03 -10.42
C ARG A 476 22.99 14.42 -11.47
N THR A 477 22.62 15.24 -12.45
CA THR A 477 23.55 15.69 -13.51
C THR A 477 24.73 16.48 -12.94
N ASN A 478 24.48 17.31 -11.94
CA ASN A 478 25.51 18.13 -11.29
C ASN A 478 26.25 17.40 -10.16
N LYS A 479 25.93 16.12 -9.91
CA LYS A 479 26.51 15.27 -8.84
C LYS A 479 26.45 15.89 -7.44
N TRP A 480 25.44 16.73 -7.17
CA TRP A 480 25.23 17.36 -5.86
C TRP A 480 24.78 16.35 -4.81
N LEU A 481 24.02 15.34 -5.22
CA LEU A 481 23.51 14.26 -4.37
C LEU A 481 23.89 12.90 -4.95
N ARG A 482 24.06 11.91 -4.08
CA ARG A 482 24.33 10.53 -4.47
C ARG A 482 23.01 9.80 -4.74
N PHE A 483 22.93 9.15 -5.89
CA PHE A 483 21.83 8.26 -6.29
C PHE A 483 22.38 6.84 -6.47
N ASN A 484 21.53 5.81 -6.36
CA ASN A 484 21.97 4.43 -6.53
C ASN A 484 22.38 4.16 -8.00
N ALA A 485 23.64 3.77 -8.18
CA ALA A 485 24.33 3.75 -9.49
C ALA A 485 23.70 2.81 -10.53
N ALA A 486 23.12 1.68 -10.11
CA ALA A 486 22.49 0.72 -11.02
C ALA A 486 21.20 1.25 -11.66
N ALA A 487 20.46 2.13 -10.98
CA ALA A 487 19.24 2.74 -11.52
C ALA A 487 19.53 4.04 -12.29
N ALA A 488 20.61 4.75 -11.94
CA ALA A 488 21.05 5.94 -12.66
C ALA A 488 21.44 5.63 -14.12
N ALA A 489 22.11 4.49 -14.35
CA ALA A 489 22.50 4.04 -15.70
C ALA A 489 21.28 3.73 -16.60
N ALA A 490 20.27 3.03 -16.08
CA ALA A 490 19.07 2.69 -16.85
C ALA A 490 18.20 3.91 -17.23
N ALA A 491 18.20 4.95 -16.40
CA ALA A 491 17.49 6.20 -16.68
C ALA A 491 18.19 7.07 -17.73
N GLU A 492 19.53 6.98 -17.84
CA GLU A 492 20.31 7.66 -18.87
C GLU A 492 20.07 7.02 -20.24
N ASP A 493 20.07 5.68 -20.33
CA ASP A 493 19.79 4.94 -21.58
C ASP A 493 18.36 5.19 -22.09
N ALA A 494 17.36 5.25 -21.21
CA ALA A 494 15.98 5.56 -21.61
C ALA A 494 15.81 7.00 -22.14
N SER A 495 16.66 7.94 -21.71
CA SER A 495 16.63 9.33 -22.19
C SER A 495 17.44 9.54 -23.48
N ALA A 496 18.39 8.66 -23.78
CA ALA A 496 19.16 8.66 -25.02
C ALA A 496 18.39 8.00 -26.18
N GLY A 497 17.53 7.02 -25.88
CA GLY A 497 16.70 6.33 -26.88
C GLY A 497 15.56 7.17 -27.48
N ASP A 498 15.22 8.32 -26.90
CA ASP A 498 14.20 9.25 -27.40
C ASP A 498 14.77 10.31 -28.37
N GLN A 499 16.06 10.20 -28.74
CA GLN A 499 16.75 11.09 -29.70
C GLN A 499 17.20 10.41 -31.00
N ILE A 500 16.63 9.26 -31.38
CA ILE A 500 16.92 8.59 -32.67
C ILE A 500 15.65 8.35 -33.46
#